data_AF-A0AAD9KCD6-F1
#
_entry.id   AF-A0AAD9KCD6-F1
#
_cell.length_a   1.000
_cell.length_b   1.000
_cell.length_c   1.000
_cell.angle_alpha   90.00
_cell.angle_beta   90.00
_cell.angle_gamma   90.00
#
_symmetry.space_group_name_H-M   'P 1'
#
loop_
_entity.id
_entity.type
_entity.pdbx_description
1 polymer ?
#
loop_
_entity_poly.entity_id
_entity_poly.type
_entity_poly.pdbx_seq_one_letter_code
_entity_poly.pdbx_strand_id
1 'polypeptide(L)'
;MWFMSTELDYFVSTYPWRDIPDVVVGRIGYDCWLVAHAIDLRIPVVDASASVTALHQTGVDGNEAGRQASVMDRFINHGLTGKFDYYIGDAKCAQLRTVRTRHDRVLLKPVLQNPCEDFYHRHNRS
;
A
#
# COMPACT_ATOMS: atom_id res chain seq x y z
N MET A 1 6.96 15.09 -14.55
CA MET A 1 6.42 14.81 -13.21
C MET A 1 5.79 13.43 -13.30
N TRP A 2 6.51 12.41 -12.84
CA TRP A 2 6.13 11.00 -12.97
C TRP A 2 5.68 10.54 -11.59
N PHE A 3 4.37 10.34 -11.40
CA PHE A 3 3.85 9.62 -10.23
C PHE A 3 4.21 8.14 -10.42
N MET A 4 5.17 7.62 -9.64
CA MET A 4 5.39 6.18 -9.55
C MET A 4 4.27 5.60 -8.69
N SER A 5 3.57 4.55 -9.15
CA SER A 5 2.37 3.97 -8.53
C SER A 5 2.60 3.26 -7.18
N THR A 6 3.64 3.64 -6.43
CA THR A 6 4.11 2.94 -5.24
C THR A 6 4.18 3.85 -4.01
N GLU A 7 3.50 4.99 -4.03
CA GLU A 7 3.45 5.93 -2.90
C GLU A 7 2.03 5.89 -2.33
N LEU A 8 1.89 5.30 -1.14
CA LEU A 8 0.62 5.29 -0.41
C LEU A 8 0.68 6.33 0.70
N ASP A 9 -0.11 7.40 0.54
CA ASP A 9 -0.03 8.57 1.42
C ASP A 9 -0.78 8.41 2.75
N TYR A 10 -1.74 7.48 2.83
CA TYR A 10 -2.57 7.32 4.03
C TYR A 10 -3.05 5.89 4.20
N PHE A 11 -3.25 5.53 5.48
CA PHE A 11 -3.86 4.28 5.89
C PHE A 11 -4.94 4.58 6.95
N VAL A 12 -6.15 4.07 6.72
CA VAL A 12 -7.20 4.04 7.75
C VAL A 12 -7.54 2.57 7.95
N SER A 13 -7.19 2.02 9.12
CA SER A 13 -7.28 0.59 9.31
C SER A 13 -7.44 0.16 10.77
N THR A 14 -8.09 -0.98 10.96
CA THR A 14 -8.08 -1.78 12.20
C THR A 14 -7.08 -2.93 12.10
N TYR A 15 -6.00 -2.75 11.33
CA TYR A 15 -4.95 -3.73 11.09
C TYR A 15 -4.37 -4.30 12.40
N PRO A 16 -3.95 -5.58 12.45
CA PRO A 16 -3.28 -6.14 13.62
C PRO A 16 -1.85 -5.59 13.77
N TRP A 17 -1.72 -4.36 14.26
CA TRP A 17 -0.43 -3.65 14.38
C TRP A 17 0.60 -4.38 15.25
N ARG A 18 0.16 -5.29 16.13
CA ARG A 18 1.05 -6.09 16.99
C ARG A 18 1.85 -7.15 16.22
N ASP A 19 1.43 -7.49 15.01
CA ASP A 19 2.05 -8.55 14.20
C ASP A 19 3.02 -7.97 13.15
N ILE A 20 3.20 -6.65 13.14
CA ILE A 20 4.10 -5.96 12.20
C ILE A 20 5.53 -6.03 12.74
N PRO A 21 6.54 -6.39 11.90
CA PRO A 21 7.95 -6.26 12.28
C PRO A 21 8.32 -4.81 12.63
N ASP A 22 9.41 -4.58 13.36
CA ASP A 22 9.89 -3.24 13.74
C ASP A 22 10.48 -2.46 12.53
N VAL A 23 9.63 -2.15 11.56
CA VAL A 23 9.93 -1.42 10.32
C VAL A 23 10.14 0.07 10.58
N VAL A 24 10.89 0.71 9.67
CA VAL A 24 11.15 2.14 9.70
C VAL A 24 10.17 2.86 8.77
N VAL A 25 9.30 3.68 9.36
CA VAL A 25 8.37 4.54 8.62
C VAL A 25 9.16 5.56 7.78
N GLY A 26 8.74 5.75 6.52
CA GLY A 26 9.42 6.65 5.58
C GLY A 26 10.64 6.04 4.88
N ARG A 27 10.92 4.74 5.09
CA ARG A 27 11.87 3.96 4.27
C ARG A 27 11.10 3.11 3.25
N ILE A 28 11.78 2.79 2.14
CA ILE A 28 11.14 2.14 0.99
C ILE A 28 10.48 0.83 1.43
N GLY A 29 9.27 0.61 0.93
CA GLY A 29 8.58 -0.66 0.97
C GLY A 29 7.71 -0.88 2.21
N TYR A 30 7.77 -0.01 3.23
CA TYR A 30 6.89 -0.14 4.40
C TYR A 30 5.40 -0.14 4.00
N ASP A 31 5.04 0.84 3.20
CA ASP A 31 3.69 1.11 2.72
C ASP A 31 3.14 -0.02 1.86
N CYS A 32 3.88 -0.41 0.81
CA CYS A 32 3.50 -1.54 -0.04
C CYS A 32 3.48 -2.85 0.76
N TRP A 33 4.44 -3.10 1.64
CA TRP A 33 4.45 -4.31 2.46
C TRP A 33 3.21 -4.40 3.34
N LEU A 34 2.79 -3.30 3.96
CA LEU A 34 1.61 -3.28 4.83
C LEU A 34 0.34 -3.70 4.07
N VAL A 35 0.13 -3.18 2.86
CA VAL A 35 -0.99 -3.58 1.99
C VAL A 35 -0.85 -5.04 1.58
N ALA A 36 0.34 -5.42 1.15
CA ALA A 36 0.59 -6.74 0.62
C ALA A 36 0.41 -7.84 1.69
N HIS A 37 0.81 -7.56 2.93
CA HIS A 37 0.57 -8.42 4.08
C HIS A 37 -0.90 -8.43 4.52
N ALA A 38 -1.62 -7.30 4.46
CA ALA A 38 -3.08 -7.30 4.65
C ALA A 38 -3.77 -8.27 3.69
N ILE A 39 -3.36 -8.25 2.42
CA ILE A 39 -3.88 -9.14 1.38
C ILE A 39 -3.57 -10.60 1.69
N ASP A 40 -2.34 -10.91 2.11
CA ASP A 40 -1.92 -12.27 2.50
C ASP A 40 -2.75 -12.79 3.69
N LEU A 41 -3.03 -11.91 4.66
CA LEU A 41 -3.95 -12.17 5.78
C LEU A 41 -5.44 -12.19 5.39
N ARG A 42 -5.76 -12.01 4.11
CA ARG A 42 -7.15 -11.94 3.58
C ARG A 42 -7.98 -10.81 4.20
N ILE A 43 -7.32 -9.74 4.65
CA ILE A 43 -7.96 -8.51 5.09
C ILE A 43 -8.37 -7.73 3.83
N PRO A 44 -9.64 -7.31 3.68
CA PRO A 44 -10.06 -6.53 2.53
C PRO A 44 -9.32 -5.19 2.45
N VAL A 45 -8.70 -4.92 1.30
CA VAL A 45 -8.06 -3.63 1.01
C VAL A 45 -8.98 -2.80 0.13
N VAL A 46 -9.14 -1.53 0.51
CA VAL A 46 -9.99 -0.56 -0.19
C VAL A 46 -9.13 0.58 -0.73
N ASP A 47 -9.14 0.77 -2.06
CA ASP A 47 -8.62 2.00 -2.67
C ASP A 47 -9.66 3.13 -2.50
N ALA A 48 -9.35 4.06 -1.61
CA ALA A 48 -10.20 5.21 -1.31
C ALA A 48 -9.83 6.48 -2.09
N SER A 49 -8.88 6.42 -3.05
CA SER A 49 -8.37 7.58 -3.80
C SER A 49 -9.44 8.36 -4.57
N ALA A 50 -10.52 7.69 -5.02
CA ALA A 50 -11.63 8.36 -5.69
C ALA A 50 -12.53 9.18 -4.74
N SER A 51 -12.43 8.95 -3.43
CA SER A 51 -13.29 9.57 -2.42
C SER A 51 -12.55 10.36 -1.37
N VAL A 52 -11.26 10.14 -1.16
CA VAL A 52 -10.44 10.86 -0.19
C VAL A 52 -9.30 11.54 -0.92
N THR A 53 -9.22 12.86 -0.78
CA THR A 53 -8.05 13.62 -1.26
C THR A 53 -6.98 13.53 -0.19
N ALA A 54 -5.89 12.83 -0.50
CA ALA A 54 -4.67 12.87 0.30
C ALA A 54 -3.67 13.86 -0.33
N LEU A 55 -2.96 14.59 0.51
CA LEU A 55 -1.89 15.49 0.10
C LEU A 55 -0.60 15.01 0.74
N HIS A 56 0.34 14.56 -0.09
CA HIS A 56 1.67 14.18 0.37
C HIS A 56 2.39 15.43 0.90
N GLN A 57 2.73 15.43 2.19
CA GLN A 57 3.51 16.51 2.79
C GLN A 57 4.99 16.24 2.56
N THR A 58 5.71 17.24 2.05
CA THR A 58 7.16 17.17 1.85
C THR A 58 7.91 18.08 2.78
N GLY A 59 9.09 17.61 3.20
CA GLY A 59 10.12 18.43 3.81
C GLY A 59 11.03 19.09 2.78
N VAL A 60 12.11 19.69 3.28
CA VAL A 60 13.18 20.30 2.45
C VAL A 60 13.87 19.29 1.52
N ASP A 61 13.75 18.01 1.83
CA ASP A 61 14.24 16.84 1.11
C ASP A 61 13.28 16.35 0.01
N GLY A 62 12.07 16.91 -0.11
CA GLY A 62 11.13 16.62 -1.19
C GLY A 62 10.42 15.26 -1.12
N ASN A 63 9.69 14.89 -2.19
CA ASN A 63 8.83 13.68 -2.23
C ASN A 63 9.62 12.38 -2.07
N GLU A 64 10.90 12.38 -2.44
CA GLU A 64 11.75 11.19 -2.46
C GLU A 64 12.75 11.17 -1.29
N ALA A 65 12.42 11.81 -0.16
CA ALA A 65 13.28 11.89 1.02
C ALA A 65 13.87 10.53 1.45
N GLY A 66 13.02 9.51 1.53
CA GLY A 66 13.44 8.14 1.87
C GLY A 66 14.43 7.52 0.86
N ARG A 67 14.49 8.02 -0.38
CA ARG A 67 15.40 7.53 -1.42
C ARG A 67 16.80 8.13 -1.37
N GLN A 68 16.95 9.25 -0.68
CA GLN A 68 18.22 9.99 -0.55
C GLN A 68 19.14 9.40 0.53
N ALA A 69 18.61 8.50 1.36
CA ALA A 69 19.38 7.73 2.32
C ALA A 69 20.42 6.82 1.63
N SER A 70 21.41 6.37 2.41
CA SER A 70 22.36 5.35 1.97
C SER A 70 21.61 4.08 1.51
N VAL A 71 22.19 3.31 0.58
CA VAL A 71 21.52 2.11 0.04
C VAL A 71 21.08 1.14 1.15
N MET A 72 21.91 0.97 2.19
CA MET A 72 21.59 0.10 3.33
C MET A 72 20.41 0.63 4.13
N ASP A 73 20.38 1.93 4.44
CA ASP A 73 19.30 2.54 5.21
C ASP A 73 17.99 2.61 4.42
N ARG A 74 18.08 2.94 3.13
CA ARG A 74 16.93 3.08 2.23
C ARG A 74 16.10 1.79 2.11
N PHE A 75 16.78 0.64 2.08
CA PHE A 75 16.14 -0.68 1.93
C PHE A 75 16.08 -1.48 3.24
N ILE A 76 16.28 -0.84 4.39
CA ILE A 76 16.31 -1.54 5.69
C ILE A 76 15.07 -2.41 5.91
N ASN A 77 13.89 -1.92 5.50
CA ASN A 77 12.62 -2.66 5.64
C ASN A 77 12.61 -3.98 4.87
N HIS A 78 13.32 -4.10 3.74
CA HIS A 78 13.40 -5.36 2.99
C HIS A 78 14.11 -6.47 3.76
N GLY A 79 15.03 -6.13 4.67
CA GLY A 79 15.66 -7.08 5.57
C GLY A 79 14.77 -7.47 6.76
N LEU A 80 13.89 -6.56 7.19
CA LEU A 80 13.06 -6.72 8.40
C LEU A 80 11.78 -7.51 8.14
N THR A 81 11.21 -7.38 6.94
CA THR A 81 9.92 -7.98 6.58
C THR A 81 10.04 -9.35 5.91
N GLY A 82 11.26 -9.83 5.68
CA GLY A 82 11.54 -11.07 5.00
C GLY A 82 11.23 -11.02 3.49
N LYS A 83 11.15 -12.20 2.86
CA LYS A 83 10.89 -12.31 1.42
C LYS A 83 9.40 -12.09 1.16
N PHE A 84 9.07 -10.92 0.63
CA PHE A 84 7.70 -10.52 0.32
C PHE A 84 7.56 -10.08 -1.15
N ASP A 85 6.41 -10.33 -1.77
CA ASP A 85 6.09 -9.75 -3.08
C ASP A 85 5.46 -8.36 -2.89
N TYR A 86 6.28 -7.32 -2.97
CA TYR A 86 5.82 -5.94 -2.79
C TYR A 86 4.90 -5.45 -3.90
N TYR A 87 4.87 -6.14 -5.05
CA TYR A 87 4.04 -5.74 -6.19
C TYR A 87 2.55 -5.78 -5.84
N ILE A 88 2.12 -6.77 -5.06
CA ILE A 88 0.71 -6.91 -4.67
C ILE A 88 0.28 -5.82 -3.68
N GLY A 89 1.23 -5.04 -3.15
CA GLY A 89 0.99 -3.91 -2.25
C GLY A 89 0.59 -2.61 -2.94
N ASP A 90 0.61 -2.55 -4.26
CA ASP A 90 0.20 -1.38 -5.03
C ASP A 90 -1.31 -1.11 -4.85
N ALA A 91 -1.73 0.17 -4.78
CA ALA A 91 -3.14 0.54 -4.66
C ALA A 91 -4.03 -0.09 -5.74
N LYS A 92 -3.50 -0.30 -6.95
CA LYS A 92 -4.23 -0.94 -8.05
C LYS A 92 -4.62 -2.39 -7.75
N CYS A 93 -3.95 -3.01 -6.78
CA CYS A 93 -4.24 -4.36 -6.32
C CYS A 93 -5.42 -4.38 -5.33
N ALA A 94 -5.86 -3.26 -4.75
CA ALA A 94 -6.98 -3.28 -3.81
C ALA A 94 -8.22 -4.05 -4.36
N GLN A 95 -8.80 -4.96 -3.56
CA GLN A 95 -9.95 -5.76 -4.02
C GLN A 95 -11.19 -4.91 -4.20
N LEU A 96 -11.28 -3.84 -3.43
CA LEU A 96 -12.40 -2.92 -3.38
C LEU A 96 -11.93 -1.50 -3.68
N ARG A 97 -12.84 -0.67 -4.20
CA ARG A 97 -12.61 0.76 -4.38
C ARG A 97 -13.82 1.56 -3.95
N THR A 98 -13.57 2.79 -3.56
CA THR A 98 -14.64 3.75 -3.31
C THR A 98 -15.13 4.38 -4.60
N VAL A 99 -16.42 4.73 -4.65
CA VAL A 99 -17.03 5.49 -5.74
C VAL A 99 -17.93 6.57 -5.14
N ARG A 100 -17.64 7.83 -5.42
CA ARG A 100 -18.53 8.95 -5.11
C ARG A 100 -19.78 8.88 -5.97
N THR A 101 -20.95 9.03 -5.38
CA THR A 101 -22.22 9.17 -6.09
C THR A 101 -22.74 10.59 -6.02
N ARG A 102 -23.89 10.84 -6.66
CA ARG A 102 -24.65 12.07 -6.42
C ARG A 102 -25.06 12.13 -4.94
N HIS A 103 -25.08 13.35 -4.37
CA HIS A 103 -25.42 13.65 -2.97
C HIS A 103 -24.39 13.20 -1.91
N ASP A 104 -23.09 13.34 -2.18
CA ASP A 104 -21.99 13.16 -1.21
C ASP A 104 -21.93 11.78 -0.52
N ARG A 105 -22.55 10.76 -1.13
CA ARG A 105 -22.42 9.38 -0.66
C ARG A 105 -21.21 8.70 -1.30
N VAL A 106 -20.55 7.87 -0.52
CA VAL A 106 -19.44 7.01 -0.96
C VAL A 106 -19.92 5.57 -0.91
N LEU A 107 -19.83 4.87 -2.04
CA LEU A 107 -20.13 3.44 -2.13
C LEU A 107 -18.84 2.64 -2.25
N LEU A 108 -18.85 1.44 -1.70
CA LEU A 108 -17.81 0.44 -1.88
C LEU A 108 -18.18 -0.46 -3.06
N LYS A 109 -17.26 -0.66 -4.00
CA LYS A 109 -17.46 -1.55 -5.15
C LYS A 109 -16.27 -2.47 -5.35
N PRO A 110 -16.49 -3.73 -5.79
CA PRO A 110 -15.40 -4.59 -6.25
C PRO A 110 -14.66 -3.98 -7.44
N VAL A 111 -13.36 -4.27 -7.54
CA VAL A 111 -12.54 -3.98 -8.73
C VAL A 111 -12.73 -5.12 -9.73
N LEU A 112 -13.41 -4.85 -10.86
CA LEU A 112 -13.81 -5.87 -11.83
C LEU A 112 -12.65 -6.42 -12.69
N GLN A 113 -11.52 -5.72 -12.73
CA GLN A 113 -10.32 -6.11 -13.49
C GLN A 113 -9.11 -5.86 -12.60
N ASN A 114 -8.99 -6.66 -11.54
CA ASN A 114 -7.88 -6.51 -10.62
C ASN A 114 -6.62 -7.15 -11.23
N PRO A 115 -5.58 -6.37 -11.59
CA PRO A 115 -4.38 -6.91 -12.22
C PRO A 115 -3.60 -7.88 -11.31
N CYS A 116 -3.95 -7.92 -10.02
CA CYS A 116 -3.27 -8.70 -9.00
C CYS A 116 -4.08 -9.95 -8.58
N GLU A 117 -5.23 -10.21 -9.22
CA GLU A 117 -6.10 -11.36 -8.90
C GLU A 117 -5.36 -12.70 -9.01
N ASP A 118 -4.58 -12.89 -10.09
CA ASP A 118 -3.76 -14.08 -10.30
C ASP A 118 -2.63 -14.25 -9.27
N PHE A 119 -2.23 -13.17 -8.58
CA PHE A 119 -1.22 -13.23 -7.53
C PHE A 119 -1.81 -13.71 -6.21
N TYR A 120 -3.05 -13.33 -5.89
CA TYR A 120 -3.77 -13.83 -4.70
C TYR A 120 -3.90 -15.35 -4.71
N HIS A 121 -4.12 -15.95 -5.88
CA HIS A 121 -4.29 -17.40 -5.99
C HIS A 121 -2.96 -18.18 -5.98
N ARG A 122 -1.82 -17.53 -6.21
CA ARG A 122 -0.49 -18.18 -6.16
C ARG A 122 0.02 -18.39 -4.74
N HIS A 123 -0.29 -17.47 -3.82
CA HIS A 123 0.03 -17.62 -2.40
C HIS A 123 -0.88 -18.62 -1.67
N ASN A 124 -1.97 -19.08 -2.31
CA ASN A 124 -2.92 -20.05 -1.76
C ASN A 124 -2.60 -21.53 -2.11
N ARG A 125 -1.44 -21.83 -2.70
CA ARG A 125 -0.98 -23.21 -2.96
C ARG A 125 0.27 -23.52 -2.13
N SER A 126 0.09 -23.68 -0.83
CA SER A 126 1.09 -24.26 0.09
C SER A 126 0.39 -25.19 1.05
#